data_AF-A0A662SJB2-F1
#
_entry.id   AF-A0A662SJB2-F1
#
_cell.length_a   1.000
_cell.length_b   1.000
_cell.length_c   1.000
_cell.angle_alpha   90.00
_cell.angle_beta   90.00
_cell.angle_gamma   90.00
#
_symmetry.space_group_name_H-M   'P 1'
#
loop_
_entity.id
_entity.type
_entity.pdbx_description
1 polymer ?
#
loop_
_entity_poly.entity_id
_entity_poly.type
_entity_poly.pdbx_seq_one_letter_code
_entity_poly.pdbx_strand_id
1 'polypeptide(L)' 'SLAVITQSPTNIEDDIRKNTQNLFIFRLQDEKDAKTVAGMLGHIHIDEVNYLSGMLTKLKCGEVIIKLASKRYFKFLSLS' A
#
# COMPACT_ATOMS: atom_id res chain seq x y z
N SER A 1 4.18 -20.32 0.76
CA SER A 1 3.78 -18.97 1.19
C SER A 1 4.97 -18.06 1.00
N LEU A 2 4.82 -16.97 0.26
CA LEU A 2 5.87 -15.96 0.06
C LEU A 2 5.43 -14.67 0.76
N ALA A 3 6.34 -14.08 1.55
CA ALA A 3 6.16 -12.76 2.13
C ALA A 3 7.33 -11.88 1.69
N VAL A 4 7.02 -10.70 1.17
CA VAL A 4 8.02 -9.70 0.78
C VAL A 4 7.85 -8.50 1.69
N ILE A 5 8.95 -8.09 2.33
CA ILE A 5 9.01 -6.91 3.19
C ILE A 5 9.98 -5.94 2.53
N THR A 6 9.52 -4.73 2.25
CA THR A 6 10.33 -3.69 1.60
C THR A 6 9.97 -2.32 2.15
N GLN A 7 10.93 -1.40 2.08
CA GLN A 7 10.71 0.04 2.28
C GLN A 7 10.54 0.79 0.95
N SER A 8 10.85 0.15 -0.18
CA SER A 8 10.74 0.73 -1.52
C SER A 8 10.00 -0.22 -2.47
N PRO A 9 8.66 -0.21 -2.45
CA PRO A 9 7.82 -1.00 -3.35
C PRO A 9 8.17 -0.85 -4.83
N THR A 10 8.62 0.33 -5.27
CA THR A 10 9.01 0.57 -6.67
C THR A 10 10.16 -0.32 -7.16
N ASN A 11 11.02 -0.81 -6.25
CA ASN A 11 12.15 -1.68 -6.56
C ASN A 11 11.76 -3.17 -6.63
N ILE A 12 10.54 -3.54 -6.24
CA ILE A 12 10.03 -4.90 -6.41
C ILE A 12 9.63 -5.07 -7.87
N GLU A 13 9.96 -6.21 -8.49
CA GLU A 13 9.53 -6.51 -9.86
C GLU A 13 8.00 -6.46 -10.02
N ASP A 14 7.54 -5.92 -11.14
CA ASP A 14 6.12 -5.69 -11.45
C ASP A 14 5.26 -6.95 -11.26
N ASP A 15 5.77 -8.10 -11.69
CA ASP A 15 5.04 -9.37 -11.61
C ASP A 15 4.86 -9.82 -10.16
N ILE A 16 5.86 -9.61 -9.29
CA ILE A 16 5.73 -9.88 -7.85
C ILE A 16 4.68 -8.94 -7.24
N ARG A 17 4.69 -7.64 -7.58
CA ARG A 17 3.70 -6.69 -7.08
C ARG A 17 2.28 -7.03 -7.50
N LYS A 18 2.07 -7.36 -8.77
CA LYS A 18 0.74 -7.69 -9.33
C LYS A 18 0.16 -8.99 -8.75
N ASN A 19 1.03 -9.96 -8.43
CA ASN A 19 0.60 -11.22 -7.83
C ASN A 19 0.48 -11.16 -6.29
N THR A 20 0.79 -10.03 -5.67
CA THR A 20 0.64 -9.86 -4.22
C THR A 20 -0.82 -9.67 -3.84
N GLN A 21 -1.38 -10.68 -3.19
CA GLN A 21 -2.80 -10.76 -2.82
C GLN A 21 -3.15 -10.03 -1.52
N ASN A 22 -2.28 -10.14 -0.52
CA ASN A 22 -2.44 -9.49 0.78
C ASN A 22 -1.39 -8.40 0.93
N LEU A 23 -1.81 -7.20 1.31
CA LEU A 23 -0.93 -6.06 1.50
C LEU A 23 -1.12 -5.51 2.91
N PHE A 24 0.01 -5.27 3.58
CA PHE A 24 0.09 -4.56 4.86
C PHE A 24 0.97 -3.35 4.62
N ILE A 25 0.36 -2.17 4.66
CA ILE A 25 1.00 -0.93 4.21
C ILE A 25 1.11 0.00 5.41
N PHE A 26 2.34 0.27 5.80
CA PHE A 26 2.68 1.25 6.81
C PHE A 26 3.03 2.59 6.15
N ARG A 27 3.40 3.59 6.95
CA ARG A 27 3.83 4.89 6.44
C ARG A 27 4.94 4.75 5.40
N LEU A 28 4.72 5.33 4.21
CA LEU A 28 5.72 5.47 3.16
C LEU A 28 6.19 6.92 3.10
N GLN A 29 7.49 7.15 3.12
CA GLN A 29 8.04 8.52 3.08
C GLN A 29 8.20 9.04 1.65
N ASP A 30 8.50 8.14 0.72
CA ASP A 30 8.69 8.47 -0.68
C ASP A 30 7.35 8.53 -1.42
N GLU A 31 7.14 9.62 -2.16
CA GLU A 31 5.88 9.86 -2.87
C GLU A 31 5.67 8.89 -4.04
N LYS A 32 6.76 8.49 -4.71
CA LYS A 32 6.69 7.55 -5.84
C LYS A 32 6.29 6.17 -5.34
N ASP A 33 6.88 5.70 -4.24
CA ASP A 33 6.50 4.47 -3.56
C ASP A 33 5.03 4.51 -3.08
N ALA A 34 4.60 5.64 -2.49
CA ALA A 34 3.22 5.83 -2.07
C ALA A 34 2.23 5.76 -3.25
N LYS A 35 2.57 6.38 -4.39
CA LYS A 35 1.78 6.31 -5.63
C LYS A 35 1.75 4.90 -6.22
N THR A 36 2.87 4.19 -6.22
CA THR A 36 2.93 2.78 -6.65
C THR A 36 1.99 1.92 -5.81
N VAL A 37 2.00 2.09 -4.49
CA VAL A 37 1.10 1.34 -3.60
C VAL A 37 -0.36 1.75 -3.79
N ALA A 38 -0.68 3.03 -3.99
CA ALA A 38 -2.03 3.47 -4.34
C ALA A 38 -2.56 2.76 -5.61
N GLY A 39 -1.71 2.59 -6.62
CA GLY A 39 -2.03 1.79 -7.81
C GLY A 39 -2.26 0.30 -7.49
N MET A 40 -1.48 -0.30 -6.59
CA MET A 40 -1.67 -1.70 -6.15
C MET A 40 -2.98 -1.92 -5.37
N LEU A 41 -3.51 -0.86 -4.75
CA LEU A 41 -4.83 -0.85 -4.12
C LEU A 41 -5.97 -0.80 -5.16
N GLY A 42 -5.67 -0.61 -6.45
CA GLY A 42 -6.65 -0.64 -7.54
C GLY A 42 -7.21 0.73 -7.91
N HIS A 43 -6.58 1.81 -7.44
CA HIS A 43 -6.96 3.17 -7.77
C HIS A 43 -6.28 3.62 -9.05
N ILE A 44 -7.09 4.01 -10.03
CA ILE A 44 -6.62 4.32 -11.40
C ILE A 44 -6.80 5.82 -11.69
N HIS A 45 -7.74 6.49 -11.03
CA HIS A 45 -7.95 7.91 -11.20
C HIS A 45 -6.90 8.73 -10.45
N ILE A 46 -6.37 9.76 -11.11
CA ILE A 46 -5.26 10.56 -10.59
C ILE A 46 -5.58 11.22 -9.24
N ASP A 47 -6.83 11.63 -9.04
CA ASP A 47 -7.28 12.23 -7.79
C ASP A 47 -7.30 11.22 -6.64
N GLU A 48 -7.73 9.99 -6.90
CA GLU A 48 -7.71 8.90 -5.92
C GLU A 48 -6.28 8.50 -5.56
N VAL A 49 -5.40 8.40 -6.57
CA VAL A 49 -3.98 8.09 -6.39
C VAL A 49 -3.31 9.16 -5.52
N ASN A 50 -3.57 10.45 -5.79
CA ASN A 50 -3.01 11.56 -5.03
C ASN A 50 -3.57 11.62 -3.60
N TYR A 51 -4.87 11.39 -3.42
CA TYR A 51 -5.49 11.33 -2.10
C TYR A 51 -4.87 10.21 -1.26
N LEU A 52 -4.76 9.01 -1.81
CA LEU A 52 -4.22 7.85 -1.11
C LEU A 52 -2.73 7.98 -0.85
N SER A 53 -1.94 8.44 -1.82
CA SER A 53 -0.51 8.67 -1.58
C SER A 53 -0.31 9.69 -0.46
N GLY A 54 -1.10 10.77 -0.44
CA GLY A 54 -1.09 11.77 0.63
C GLY A 54 -1.53 11.23 1.99
N MET A 55 -2.43 10.25 2.03
CA MET A 55 -2.79 9.55 3.26
C MET A 55 -1.67 8.60 3.72
N LEU A 56 -1.09 7.82 2.82
CA LEU A 56 -0.01 6.87 3.09
C LEU A 56 1.24 7.55 3.66
N THR A 57 1.57 8.76 3.21
CA THR A 57 2.70 9.53 3.74
C THR A 57 2.46 10.10 5.13
N LYS A 58 1.20 10.20 5.56
CA LYS A 58 0.79 10.78 6.85
C LYS A 58 0.45 9.75 7.92
N LEU A 59 0.44 8.45 7.59
CA LEU A 59 0.24 7.37 8.58
C LEU A 59 1.22 7.52 9.75
N LYS A 60 0.75 7.33 10.97
CA LYS A 60 1.60 7.37 12.17
C LYS A 60 2.29 6.03 12.38
N CYS A 61 3.29 6.03 13.28
CA CYS A 61 3.89 4.78 13.73
C CYS A 61 2.80 3.88 14.34
N GLY A 62 2.79 2.60 13.97
CA GLY A 62 1.77 1.64 14.40
C GLY A 62 0.46 1.67 13.59
N GLU A 63 0.26 2.65 12.70
CA GLU A 63 -0.90 2.66 11.80
C GLU A 63 -0.61 1.84 10.53
N VAL A 64 -1.58 1.03 10.12
CA VAL A 64 -1.47 0.15 8.96
C VAL A 64 -2.76 0.12 8.16
N ILE A 65 -2.61 0.11 6.83
CA ILE A 65 -3.69 -0.19 5.88
C ILE A 65 -3.54 -1.61 5.40
N ILE A 66 -4.62 -2.38 5.50
CA ILE A 66 -4.61 -3.80 5.13
C ILE A 66 -5.55 -4.03 3.95
N LYS A 67 -5.00 -4.62 2.88
CA LYS A 67 -5.74 -5.30 1.82
C LYS A 67 -5.64 -6.79 2.05
N LEU A 68 -6.77 -7.47 2.17
CA LEU A 68 -6.82 -8.93 2.14
C LEU A 68 -7.57 -9.36 0.89
N ALA A 69 -7.03 -10.32 0.14
CA ALA A 69 -7.68 -10.78 -1.09
C ALA A 69 -9.11 -11.32 -0.86
N SER A 70 -9.42 -11.78 0.35
CA SER A 70 -10.76 -12.25 0.72
C SER A 70 -11.76 -11.13 1.05
N LYS A 71 -11.34 -9.86 1.03
CA LYS A 71 -12.16 -8.70 1.42
C LYS A 71 -12.28 -7.70 0.28
N ARG A 72 -13.50 -7.19 0.06
CA ARG A 72 -13.79 -6.13 -0.92
C ARG A 72 -13.39 -4.72 -0.45
N TYR A 73 -12.85 -4.57 0.76
CA TYR A 73 -12.56 -3.29 1.38
C TYR A 73 -11.23 -3.35 2.16
N PHE A 74 -10.59 -2.19 2.31
CA PHE A 74 -9.39 -2.02 3.13
C PHE A 74 -9.77 -1.74 4.58
N LYS A 75 -8.96 -2.22 5.52
CA LYS A 75 -9.13 -1.91 6.94
C LYS A 75 -7.96 -1.06 7.41
N PHE A 76 -8.27 0.08 8.00
CA PHE A 76 -7.31 0.85 8.79
C PHE A 76 -7.25 0.25 10.20
N LEU A 77 -6.04 0.01 10.69
CA LEU A 77 -5.78 -0.51 12.02
C LEU A 77 -4.69 0.33 12.69
N SER A 78 -4.88 0.64 13.96
CA SER A 78 -3.85 1.18 14.83
C SER A 78 -3.40 0.06 15.76
N LEU A 79 -2.10 -0.24 15.73
CA LEU A 79 -1.45 -1.21 16.60
C LEU A 79 -0.96 -0.47 17.84
N SER A 80 -1.80 -0.46 18.89
CA SER A 80 -1.48 0.07 20.22
C SER A 80 -1.14 -1.08 21.17
#